data_AF-A0A0K1JGU8-F1
#
_entry.id   AF-A0A0K1JGU8-F1
#
_cell.length_a   1.000
_cell.length_b   1.000
_cell.length_c   1.000
_cell.angle_alpha   90.00
_cell.angle_beta   90.00
_cell.angle_gamma   90.00
#
_symmetry.space_group_name_H-M   'P 1'
#
loop_
_entity.id
_entity.type
_entity.pdbx_description
1 polymer ?
#
loop_
_entity_poly.entity_id
_entity_poly.type
_entity_poly.pdbx_seq_one_letter_code
_entity_poly.pdbx_strand_id
1 'polypeptide(L)'
;MATDTVSSDGLGERDPSRAAFVRRVDRNAHRSVRELLDDLRAEFALCDTIVARCTGLEADSLHRARATSGLTLDQRHDLVELFALCQTVEDLLGVSVEGWLEAPAPIGDLLDRLAHDCTPVPAALAA
;
A
#
# COMPACT_ATOMS: atom_id res chain seq x y z
N MET A 1 31.36 -9.27 -32.71
CA MET A 1 29.97 -9.34 -32.22
C MET A 1 30.03 -9.74 -30.77
N ALA A 2 30.02 -8.76 -29.87
CA ALA A 2 29.87 -8.99 -28.44
C ALA A 2 28.42 -8.69 -28.11
N THR A 3 27.72 -9.69 -27.57
CA THR A 3 26.44 -9.51 -26.88
C THR A 3 26.71 -8.66 -25.65
N ASP A 4 26.37 -7.37 -25.73
CA ASP A 4 26.38 -6.49 -24.56
C ASP A 4 25.47 -7.08 -23.50
N THR A 5 26.10 -7.33 -22.36
CA THR A 5 25.53 -7.98 -21.20
C THR A 5 24.68 -6.95 -20.48
N VAL A 6 23.38 -7.21 -20.34
CA VAL A 6 22.51 -6.47 -19.43
C VAL A 6 23.06 -6.70 -18.02
N SER A 7 23.75 -5.70 -17.48
CA SER A 7 24.13 -5.66 -16.08
C SER A 7 22.88 -5.33 -15.25
N SER A 8 22.21 -6.36 -14.74
CA SER A 8 21.11 -6.28 -13.77
C SER A 8 21.63 -6.19 -12.32
N ASP A 9 22.69 -5.41 -12.08
CA ASP A 9 23.22 -5.13 -10.73
C ASP A 9 22.78 -3.74 -10.23
N GLY A 10 21.47 -3.48 -10.31
CA GLY A 10 20.80 -2.29 -9.76
C GLY A 10 19.98 -2.57 -8.50
N LEU A 11 20.23 -3.70 -7.81
CA LEU A 11 19.58 -4.09 -6.54
C LEU A 11 20.01 -3.24 -5.32
N GLY A 12 20.57 -2.05 -5.54
CA GLY A 12 21.34 -1.27 -4.57
C GLY A 12 20.76 0.06 -4.13
N GLU A 13 19.77 0.63 -4.83
CA GLU A 13 18.97 1.74 -4.29
C GLU A 13 17.59 1.20 -3.95
N ARG A 14 17.52 0.39 -2.88
CA ARG A 14 16.24 -0.01 -2.30
C ARG A 14 15.59 1.24 -1.75
N ASP A 15 14.68 1.81 -2.53
CA ASP A 15 13.75 2.84 -2.10
C ASP A 15 13.24 2.48 -0.68
N PRO A 16 13.54 3.32 0.32
CA PRO A 16 13.23 3.02 1.72
C PRO A 16 11.73 2.85 1.94
N SER A 17 10.89 3.51 1.14
CA SER A 17 9.43 3.39 1.21
C SER A 17 8.97 1.99 0.78
N ARG A 18 9.44 1.51 -0.38
CA ARG A 18 9.20 0.15 -0.88
C ARG A 18 9.75 -0.92 0.07
N ALA A 19 10.95 -0.72 0.62
CA ALA A 19 11.52 -1.66 1.58
C ALA A 19 10.71 -1.73 2.88
N ALA A 20 10.18 -0.60 3.35
CA ALA A 20 9.33 -0.55 4.54
C ALA A 20 7.95 -1.19 4.28
N PHE A 21 7.36 -0.94 3.11
CA PHE A 21 6.13 -1.58 2.65
C PHE A 21 6.23 -3.11 2.66
N VAL A 22 7.25 -3.70 1.99
CA VAL A 22 7.40 -5.16 1.91
C VAL A 22 7.51 -5.80 3.29
N ARG A 23 8.27 -5.21 4.21
CA ARG A 23 8.37 -5.70 5.60
C ARG A 23 7.04 -5.69 6.33
N ARG A 24 6.15 -4.74 6.01
CA ARG A 24 4.81 -4.66 6.60
C ARG A 24 3.86 -5.67 5.95
N VAL A 25 3.97 -5.92 4.64
CA VAL A 25 3.22 -7.01 3.98
C VAL A 25 3.53 -8.35 4.66
N ASP A 26 4.82 -8.69 4.82
CA ASP A 26 5.23 -9.93 5.49
C ASP A 26 4.71 -10.01 6.93
N ARG A 27 4.78 -8.89 7.67
CA ARG A 27 4.27 -8.82 9.04
C ARG A 27 2.77 -9.02 9.11
N ASN A 28 2.01 -8.51 8.15
CA ASN A 28 0.55 -8.55 8.14
C ASN A 28 -0.01 -9.80 7.43
N ALA A 29 0.82 -10.64 6.82
CA ALA A 29 0.42 -11.81 6.04
C ALA A 29 -0.37 -12.87 6.84
N HIS A 30 -0.29 -12.86 8.17
CA HIS A 30 -1.03 -13.79 9.04
C HIS A 30 -2.39 -13.27 9.49
N ARG A 31 -2.71 -11.99 9.24
CA ARG A 31 -3.95 -11.36 9.70
C ARG A 31 -5.16 -11.91 8.97
N SER A 32 -6.29 -12.01 9.66
CA SER A 32 -7.55 -12.41 9.05
C SER A 32 -8.17 -11.27 8.25
N VAL A 33 -9.01 -11.60 7.27
CA VAL A 33 -9.74 -10.62 6.45
C VAL A 33 -10.57 -9.67 7.32
N ARG A 34 -11.25 -10.21 8.34
CA ARG A 34 -12.06 -9.41 9.26
C ARG A 34 -11.21 -8.39 10.02
N GLU A 35 -10.09 -8.82 10.61
CA GLU A 35 -9.18 -7.93 11.32
C GLU A 35 -8.64 -6.82 10.41
N LEU A 36 -8.26 -7.15 9.18
CA LEU A 36 -7.80 -6.16 8.21
C LEU A 36 -8.90 -5.12 7.91
N LEU A 37 -10.13 -5.56 7.63
CA LEU A 37 -11.25 -4.68 7.28
C LEU A 37 -11.76 -3.83 8.46
N ASP A 38 -11.63 -4.33 9.68
CA ASP A 38 -12.02 -3.59 10.88
C ASP A 38 -10.97 -2.54 11.22
N ASP A 39 -9.68 -2.86 11.11
CA ASP A 39 -8.60 -1.92 11.40
C ASP A 39 -8.42 -0.88 10.30
N LEU A 40 -8.62 -1.22 9.02
CA LEU A 40 -8.64 -0.22 7.93
C LEU A 40 -9.64 0.90 8.24
N ARG A 41 -10.77 0.55 8.86
CA ARG A 41 -11.79 1.51 9.26
C ARG A 41 -11.46 2.21 10.58
N ALA A 42 -10.97 1.47 11.58
CA ALA A 42 -10.77 1.99 12.93
C ALA A 42 -9.49 2.83 13.06
N GLU A 43 -8.40 2.41 12.41
CA GLU A 43 -7.09 3.06 12.50
C GLU A 43 -6.93 4.16 11.45
N PHE A 44 -7.32 3.90 10.19
CA PHE A 44 -7.07 4.80 9.06
C PHE A 44 -8.30 5.54 8.54
N ALA A 45 -9.45 5.38 9.22
CA ALA A 45 -10.74 5.95 8.82
C ALA A 45 -11.19 5.59 7.39
N LEU A 46 -10.66 4.51 6.79
CA LEU A 46 -11.00 4.15 5.43
C LEU A 46 -12.39 3.51 5.36
N CYS A 47 -13.26 4.09 4.54
CA CYS A 47 -14.56 3.50 4.24
C CYS A 47 -14.46 2.39 3.17
N ASP A 48 -15.45 1.50 3.15
CA ASP A 48 -15.47 0.35 2.22
C ASP A 48 -15.38 0.77 0.74
N THR A 49 -15.79 2.01 0.39
CA THR A 49 -15.64 2.54 -0.98
C THR A 49 -14.19 2.81 -1.38
N ILE A 50 -13.36 3.33 -0.47
CA ILE A 50 -11.94 3.56 -0.75
C ILE A 50 -11.23 2.22 -0.84
N VAL A 51 -11.49 1.33 0.12
CA VAL A 51 -10.93 -0.04 0.14
C VAL A 51 -11.26 -0.77 -1.16
N ALA A 52 -12.52 -0.76 -1.58
CA ALA A 52 -12.99 -1.36 -2.84
C ALA A 52 -12.22 -0.84 -4.05
N ARG A 53 -12.03 0.48 -4.15
CA ARG A 53 -11.33 1.08 -5.28
C ARG A 53 -9.83 0.75 -5.30
N CYS A 54 -9.16 0.74 -4.15
CA CYS A 54 -7.73 0.44 -4.08
C CYS A 54 -7.42 -1.05 -4.31
N THR A 55 -8.33 -1.95 -3.91
CA THR A 55 -8.15 -3.41 -4.05
C THR A 55 -8.84 -4.01 -5.28
N GLY A 56 -9.65 -3.24 -6.00
CA GLY A 56 -10.48 -3.74 -7.10
C GLY A 56 -11.65 -4.63 -6.64
N LEU A 57 -11.89 -4.74 -5.34
CA LEU A 57 -13.00 -5.50 -4.75
C LEU A 57 -14.32 -4.73 -4.86
N GLU A 58 -15.44 -5.45 -4.99
CA GLU A 58 -16.76 -4.84 -4.86
C GLU A 58 -17.06 -4.51 -3.38
N ALA A 59 -17.67 -3.35 -3.12
CA ALA A 59 -18.02 -2.92 -1.77
C ALA A 59 -18.93 -3.94 -1.04
N ASP A 60 -19.89 -4.53 -1.76
CA ASP A 60 -20.76 -5.57 -1.22
C ASP A 60 -19.98 -6.84 -0.83
N SER A 61 -18.91 -7.15 -1.57
CA SER A 61 -18.02 -8.27 -1.25
C SER A 61 -17.22 -8.00 0.02
N LEU A 62 -16.75 -6.76 0.25
CA LEU A 62 -16.11 -6.36 1.50
C LEU A 62 -17.06 -6.50 2.70
N HIS A 63 -18.32 -6.07 2.55
CA HIS A 63 -19.33 -6.21 3.59
C HIS A 63 -19.54 -7.67 3.99
N ARG A 64 -19.72 -8.56 3.00
CA ARG A 64 -19.86 -10.00 3.24
C ARG A 64 -18.59 -10.62 3.84
N ALA A 65 -17.43 -10.22 3.33
CA ALA A 65 -16.13 -10.72 3.79
C ALA A 65 -15.87 -10.37 5.26
N ARG A 66 -16.35 -9.23 5.75
CA ARG A 66 -16.26 -8.88 7.18
C ARG A 66 -17.01 -9.89 8.07
N ALA A 67 -18.14 -10.43 7.59
CA ALA A 67 -18.94 -11.41 8.33
C ALA A 67 -18.44 -12.85 8.19
N THR A 68 -17.94 -13.24 7.00
CA THR A 68 -17.65 -14.64 6.67
C THR A 68 -16.17 -14.95 6.48
N SER A 69 -15.31 -13.93 6.44
CA SER A 69 -13.91 -14.03 5.98
C SER A 69 -13.76 -14.61 4.56
N GLY A 70 -14.84 -14.58 3.76
CA GLY A 70 -14.87 -15.18 2.43
C GLY A 70 -14.26 -14.27 1.37
N LEU A 71 -12.94 -14.36 1.19
CA LEU A 71 -12.19 -13.81 0.05
C LEU A 71 -11.22 -14.86 -0.48
N THR A 72 -10.82 -14.75 -1.75
CA THR A 72 -9.73 -15.57 -2.28
C THR A 72 -8.39 -15.19 -1.62
N LEU A 73 -7.36 -16.03 -1.81
CA LEU A 73 -6.03 -15.74 -1.30
C LEU A 73 -5.48 -14.42 -1.87
N ASP A 74 -5.67 -14.19 -3.17
CA ASP A 74 -5.23 -12.99 -3.87
C ASP A 74 -5.94 -11.74 -3.33
N GLN A 75 -7.27 -11.81 -3.17
CA GLN A 75 -8.06 -10.70 -2.63
C GLN A 75 -7.70 -10.38 -1.17
N ARG A 76 -7.38 -11.40 -0.38
CA ARG A 76 -6.84 -11.21 0.97
C ARG A 76 -5.47 -10.55 0.92
N HIS A 77 -4.63 -10.94 -0.04
CA HIS A 77 -3.32 -10.33 -0.25
C HIS A 77 -3.45 -8.83 -0.59
N ASP A 78 -4.40 -8.46 -1.45
CA ASP A 78 -4.67 -7.04 -1.78
C ASP A 78 -5.05 -6.22 -0.53
N LEU A 79 -5.81 -6.81 0.41
CA LEU A 79 -6.12 -6.15 1.69
C LEU A 79 -4.89 -6.02 2.60
N VAL A 80 -4.01 -7.03 2.62
CA VAL A 80 -2.74 -6.97 3.35
C VAL A 80 -1.85 -5.87 2.80
N GLU A 81 -1.75 -5.78 1.47
CA GLU A 81 -1.00 -4.72 0.81
C GLU A 81 -1.58 -3.34 1.10
N LEU A 82 -2.90 -3.15 1.00
CA LEU A 82 -3.52 -1.88 1.33
C LEU A 82 -3.23 -1.48 2.78
N PHE A 83 -3.39 -2.40 3.73
CA PHE A 83 -3.10 -2.13 5.14
C PHE A 83 -1.62 -1.77 5.37
N ALA A 84 -0.69 -2.48 4.72
CA ALA A 84 0.73 -2.18 4.77
C ALA A 84 1.06 -0.81 4.16
N LEU A 85 0.38 -0.43 3.08
CA LEU A 85 0.52 0.88 2.44
C LEU A 85 0.06 2.00 3.39
N CYS A 86 -1.11 1.85 4.03
CA CYS A 86 -1.63 2.82 4.99
C CYS A 86 -0.62 3.11 6.11
N GLN A 87 -0.12 2.05 6.75
CA GLN A 87 0.92 2.15 7.78
C GLN A 87 2.20 2.84 7.25
N THR A 88 2.58 2.57 6.01
CA THR A 88 3.81 3.14 5.43
C THR A 88 3.64 4.63 5.13
N VAL A 89 2.46 5.06 4.67
CA VAL A 89 2.12 6.47 4.43
C VAL A 89 2.17 7.27 5.73
N GLU A 90 1.48 6.82 6.78
CA GLU A 90 1.47 7.56 8.06
C GLU A 90 2.87 7.62 8.68
N ASP A 91 3.62 6.51 8.66
CA ASP A 91 4.95 6.45 9.27
C ASP A 91 5.99 7.32 8.53
N LEU A 92 5.91 7.43 7.20
CA LEU A 92 6.92 8.15 6.41
C LEU A 92 6.54 9.61 6.15
N LEU A 93 5.27 9.87 5.87
CA LEU A 93 4.79 11.21 5.51
C LEU A 93 4.16 11.95 6.68
N GLY A 94 3.73 11.26 7.74
CA GLY A 94 3.08 11.88 8.91
C GLY A 94 1.72 12.52 8.58
N VAL A 95 1.08 12.09 7.49
CA VAL A 95 -0.23 12.58 7.02
C VAL A 95 -1.31 11.52 7.21
N SER A 96 -2.57 11.96 7.31
CA SER A 96 -3.71 11.04 7.30
C SER A 96 -3.81 10.33 5.94
N VAL A 97 -3.95 9.00 5.97
CA VAL A 97 -4.10 8.18 4.77
C VAL A 97 -5.36 8.54 3.98
N GLU A 98 -6.48 8.82 4.66
CA GLU A 98 -7.75 9.16 4.00
C GLU A 98 -7.59 10.34 3.04
N GLY A 99 -6.92 11.41 3.50
CA GLY A 99 -6.63 12.59 2.68
C GLY A 99 -5.55 12.34 1.61
N TRP A 100 -4.61 11.44 1.88
CA TRP A 100 -3.58 11.11 0.88
C TRP A 100 -4.15 10.25 -0.27
N LEU A 101 -5.16 9.42 -0.01
CA LEU A 101 -5.85 8.56 -0.98
C LEU A 101 -6.96 9.28 -1.79
N GLU A 102 -7.05 10.61 -1.76
CA GLU A 102 -8.10 11.43 -2.41
C GLU A 102 -8.40 11.03 -3.87
N ALA A 103 -7.41 10.54 -4.62
CA ALA A 103 -7.57 9.90 -5.91
C ALA A 103 -7.13 8.42 -5.83
N PRO A 104 -8.06 7.47 -5.66
CA PRO A 104 -7.69 6.07 -5.50
C PRO A 104 -7.14 5.50 -6.81
N ALA A 105 -5.89 5.04 -6.75
CA ALA A 105 -5.17 4.36 -7.82
C ALA A 105 -4.85 2.92 -7.37
N PRO A 106 -4.48 2.02 -8.30
CA PRO A 106 -3.91 0.71 -7.95
C PRO A 106 -2.75 0.85 -6.95
N ILE A 107 -2.58 -0.14 -6.08
CA ILE A 107 -1.54 -0.13 -5.03
C ILE A 107 -0.14 0.15 -5.58
N GLY A 108 0.19 -0.39 -6.77
CA GLY A 108 1.46 -0.13 -7.45
C GLY A 108 1.70 1.36 -7.72
N ASP A 109 0.72 2.05 -8.29
CA ASP A 109 0.80 3.48 -8.60
C ASP A 109 0.86 4.33 -7.32
N LEU A 110 0.17 3.91 -6.26
CA LEU A 110 0.25 4.56 -4.95
C LEU A 110 1.64 4.40 -4.33
N LEU A 111 2.28 3.24 -4.46
CA LEU A 111 3.65 3.04 -4.00
C LEU A 111 4.65 3.92 -4.77
N ASP A 112 4.47 4.08 -6.09
CA ASP A 112 5.30 5.00 -6.89
C ASP A 112 5.11 6.46 -6.45
N ARG A 113 3.87 6.86 -6.15
CA ARG A 113 3.59 8.18 -5.58
C ARG A 113 4.24 8.35 -4.21
N LEU A 114 4.16 7.34 -3.33
CA LEU A 114 4.77 7.40 -2.00
C LEU A 114 6.29 7.56 -2.09
N ALA A 115 6.94 6.82 -3.00
CA ALA A 115 8.36 6.95 -3.27
C ALA A 115 8.73 8.36 -3.72
N HIS A 116 7.91 8.95 -4.60
CA HIS A 116 8.06 10.32 -5.04
C HIS A 116 7.91 11.33 -3.89
N ASP A 117 6.83 11.22 -3.11
CA ASP A 117 6.50 12.13 -1.99
C ASP A 117 7.54 12.04 -0.85
N CYS A 118 8.20 10.88 -0.66
CA CYS A 118 9.27 10.70 0.32
C CYS A 118 10.63 11.26 -0.14
N THR A 119 10.77 11.63 -1.41
CA THR A 119 12.03 12.17 -1.93
C THR A 119 12.24 13.56 -1.31
N PRO A 120 13.33 13.80 -0.55
CA PRO A 120 13.55 15.09 0.08
C PRO A 120 13.63 16.18 -0.99
N VAL A 121 12.83 17.24 -0.83
CA VAL A 121 12.91 18.43 -1.71
C VAL A 121 14.36 18.95 -1.63
N PRO A 122 15.08 19.06 -2.76
CA PRO A 122 16.45 19.56 -2.74
C PRO A 122 16.48 20.95 -2.09
N ALA A 123 17.32 21.12 -1.07
CA ALA A 123 17.44 22.37 -0.30
C ALA A 123 17.73 23.63 -1.16
N ALA A 124 18.07 23.47 -2.44
CA ALA A 124 18.23 24.54 -3.42
C ALA A 124 16.91 25.25 -3.80
N LEU A 125 15.75 24.68 -3.47
CA LEU A 125 14.42 25.25 -3.74
C LEU A 125 13.76 25.88 -2.50
N ALA A 126 14.42 25.83 -1.35
CA ALA A 126 13.94 26.41 -0.08
C ALA A 126 14.54 27.80 0.22
N ALA A 127 15.20 28.43 -0.76
CA ALA A 127 15.85 29.74 -0.65
C ALA A 127 15.05 30.83 -1.37
#